data_AF-A0A933H4Z1-F1
#
_entry.id   AF-A0A933H4Z1-F1
#
_cell.length_a   1.000
_cell.length_b   1.000
_cell.length_c   1.000
_cell.angle_alpha   90.00
_cell.angle_beta   90.00
_cell.angle_gamma   90.00
#
_symmetry.space_group_name_H-M   'P 1'
#
loop_
_entity.id
_entity.type
_entity.pdbx_description
1 polymer ?
#
loop_
_entity_poly.entity_id
_entity_poly.type
_entity_poly.pdbx_seq_one_letter_code
_entity_poly.pdbx_strand_id
1 'polypeptide(L)'
;MRISNLQSLISITLILLLATFLRFYRIDAQSLWHDEGNSYQMTLKSADRIIGDAAADIHPPLYYFLLTAWRTVAGKSEFALRGLSAFFG
;
A
#
# COMPACT_ATOMS: atom_id res chain seq x y z
N MET A 1 -28.52 22.02 -10.17
CA MET A 1 -27.58 20.97 -10.62
C MET A 1 -28.24 20.20 -11.75
N ARG A 2 -27.64 20.10 -12.94
CA ARG A 2 -28.24 19.40 -14.09
C ARG A 2 -28.28 17.90 -13.80
N ILE A 3 -29.39 17.21 -14.08
CA ILE A 3 -29.59 15.77 -13.78
C ILE A 3 -28.44 14.90 -14.32
N SER A 4 -27.87 15.27 -15.46
CA SER A 4 -26.67 14.63 -16.05
C SER A 4 -25.47 14.59 -15.10
N ASN A 5 -25.27 15.63 -14.27
CA ASN A 5 -24.12 15.71 -13.36
C ASN A 5 -24.29 14.76 -12.18
N LEU A 6 -25.52 14.57 -11.70
CA LEU A 6 -25.82 13.64 -10.61
C LEU A 6 -25.62 12.19 -11.07
N GLN A 7 -26.06 11.85 -12.28
CA GLN A 7 -25.85 10.53 -12.87
C GLN A 7 -24.35 10.22 -13.02
N SER A 8 -23.55 11.16 -13.54
CA SER A 8 -22.09 10.97 -13.64
C SER A 8 -21.43 10.77 -12.27
N LEU A 9 -21.84 11.54 -11.24
CA LEU A 9 -21.31 11.38 -9.88
C LEU A 9 -21.65 10.02 -9.27
N ILE A 10 -22.87 9.54 -9.46
CA ILE A 10 -23.29 8.21 -9.01
C ILE A 10 -22.43 7.14 -9.70
N SER A 11 -22.28 7.22 -11.03
CA SER A 11 -21.47 6.25 -11.77
C SER A 11 -20.01 6.25 -11.31
N ILE A 12 -19.38 7.41 -11.15
CA ILE A 12 -17.99 7.51 -10.65
C ILE A 12 -17.89 6.94 -9.24
N THR A 13 -18.84 7.27 -8.36
CA THR A 13 -18.87 6.75 -6.99
C THR A 13 -18.96 5.22 -6.98
N LEU A 14 -19.85 4.64 -7.78
CA LEU A 14 -19.99 3.19 -7.89
C LEU A 14 -18.73 2.52 -8.44
N ILE A 15 -18.07 3.13 -9.43
CA ILE A 15 -16.81 2.63 -9.97
C ILE A 15 -15.71 2.65 -8.90
N LEU A 16 -15.59 3.75 -8.14
CA LEU A 16 -14.60 3.87 -7.07
C LEU A 16 -14.87 2.87 -5.94
N LEU A 17 -16.13 2.69 -5.54
CA LEU A 17 -16.50 1.70 -4.52
C LEU A 17 -16.18 0.27 -4.98
N LEU A 18 -16.49 -0.07 -6.23
CA LEU A 18 -16.16 -1.37 -6.79
C LEU A 18 -14.64 -1.57 -6.89
N ALA A 19 -13.89 -0.56 -7.34
CA ALA A 19 -12.44 -0.62 -7.41
C ALA A 19 -11.81 -0.81 -6.02
N THR A 20 -12.26 -0.06 -5.01
CA THR A 20 -11.83 -0.24 -3.62
C THR A 20 -12.15 -1.65 -3.13
N PHE A 21 -13.38 -2.14 -3.34
CA PHE A 21 -13.75 -3.49 -2.93
C PHE A 21 -12.84 -4.55 -3.55
N LEU A 22 -12.65 -4.52 -4.87
CA LEU A 22 -11.83 -5.50 -5.58
C LEU A 22 -10.36 -5.48 -5.13
N ARG A 23 -9.82 -4.30 -4.80
CA ARG A 23 -8.43 -4.17 -4.39
C ARG A 23 -8.16 -4.73 -2.99
N PHE A 24 -9.11 -4.59 -2.06
CA PHE A 24 -8.96 -5.11 -0.70
C PHE A 24 -9.51 -6.52 -0.53
N TYR A 25 -10.38 -6.97 -1.43
CA TYR A 25 -10.96 -8.31 -1.37
C TYR A 25 -9.87 -9.38 -1.47
N ARG A 26 -9.65 -10.11 -0.36
CA ARG A 26 -8.69 -11.22 -0.26
C ARG A 26 -7.24 -10.82 -0.59
N ILE A 27 -6.86 -9.57 -0.31
CA ILE A 27 -5.50 -9.06 -0.56
C ILE A 27 -4.41 -9.83 0.22
N ASP A 28 -4.79 -10.54 1.28
CA ASP A 28 -3.93 -11.38 2.12
C ASP A 28 -4.11 -12.89 1.89
N ALA A 29 -4.77 -13.30 0.81
CA ALA A 29 -5.02 -14.71 0.53
C ALA A 29 -3.81 -15.49 -0.01
N GLN A 30 -2.71 -14.80 -0.35
CA GLN A 30 -1.47 -15.41 -0.83
C GLN A 30 -0.31 -14.95 0.05
N SER A 31 0.64 -15.85 0.31
CA SER A 31 1.89 -15.51 0.99
C SER A 31 2.63 -14.38 0.27
N LEU A 32 3.50 -13.69 1.01
CA LEU A 32 4.31 -12.60 0.47
C LEU A 32 5.11 -13.02 -0.77
N TRP A 33 5.09 -12.15 -1.78
CA TRP A 33 5.99 -12.23 -2.92
C TRP A 33 7.41 -11.82 -2.49
N HIS A 34 8.40 -12.13 -3.34
CA HIS A 34 9.80 -11.92 -2.98
C HIS A 34 10.14 -10.44 -2.67
N ASP A 35 9.64 -9.53 -3.49
CA ASP A 35 9.79 -8.08 -3.35
C ASP A 35 9.00 -7.50 -2.17
N GLU A 36 7.80 -8.03 -1.90
CA GLU A 36 7.02 -7.71 -0.69
C GLU A 36 7.78 -8.14 0.58
N GLY A 37 8.36 -9.34 0.56
CA GLY A 37 9.21 -9.85 1.63
C GLY A 37 10.43 -8.98 1.87
N ASN A 38 11.12 -8.58 0.80
CA ASN A 38 12.28 -7.67 0.89
C ASN A 38 11.88 -6.31 1.48
N SER A 39 10.75 -5.76 1.04
CA SER A 39 10.19 -4.51 1.57
C SER A 39 9.84 -4.63 3.05
N TYR A 40 9.22 -5.74 3.47
CA TYR A 40 8.94 -6.03 4.88
C TYR A 40 10.23 -6.10 5.70
N GLN A 41 11.27 -6.78 5.21
CA GLN A 41 12.56 -6.87 5.90
C GLN A 41 13.21 -5.49 6.09
N MET A 42 13.11 -4.59 5.11
CA MET A 42 13.59 -3.20 5.27
C MET A 42 12.90 -2.49 6.45
N THR A 43 11.60 -2.72 6.66
CA THR A 43 10.86 -2.10 7.78
C THR A 43 11.26 -2.61 9.17
N LEU A 44 12.06 -3.67 9.26
CA LEU A 44 12.58 -4.19 10.54
C LEU A 44 13.91 -3.55 10.93
N LYS A 45 14.54 -2.80 10.02
CA LYS A 45 15.84 -2.17 10.22
C LYS A 45 15.69 -0.78 10.86
N SER A 46 16.78 -0.30 11.44
CA SER A 46 16.87 1.10 11.90
C SER A 46 16.95 2.06 10.70
N ALA A 47 16.62 3.33 10.93
CA ALA A 47 16.55 4.33 9.85
C ALA A 47 17.88 4.52 9.11
N ASP A 48 19.00 4.51 9.84
CA ASP A 48 20.37 4.57 9.28
C ASP A 48 20.68 3.37 8.38
N ARG A 49 20.23 2.16 8.78
CA ARG A 49 20.38 0.94 7.99
C ARG A 49 19.53 0.97 6.73
N ILE A 50 18.28 1.47 6.80
CA ILE A 50 17.44 1.65 5.62
C ILE A 50 18.12 2.58 4.61
N ILE A 51 18.69 3.69 5.07
CA ILE A 51 19.41 4.64 4.20
C ILE A 51 20.64 3.98 3.59
N GLY A 52 21.46 3.30 4.40
CA GLY A 52 22.67 2.64 3.95
C GLY A 52 22.40 1.55 2.91
N ASP A 53 21.40 0.70 3.17
CA ASP A 53 21.04 -0.39 2.26
C ASP A 53 20.37 0.14 0.99
N ALA A 54 19.49 1.15 1.10
CA ALA A 54 18.88 1.79 -0.07
C ALA A 54 19.89 2.55 -0.93
N ALA A 55 20.98 3.06 -0.36
CA ALA A 55 22.06 3.69 -1.11
C ALA A 55 22.83 2.68 -1.99
N ALA A 56 22.79 1.40 -1.65
CA ALA A 56 23.36 0.30 -2.42
C ALA A 56 22.32 -0.44 -3.30
N ASP A 57 21.05 -0.02 -3.24
CA ASP A 57 19.93 -0.59 -3.99
C ASP A 57 19.47 0.40 -5.10
N ILE A 58 18.64 -0.08 -6.03
CA ILE A 58 18.01 0.77 -7.05
C ILE A 58 16.80 1.55 -6.52
N HIS A 59 16.21 1.13 -5.40
CA HIS A 59 14.99 1.71 -4.84
C HIS A 59 15.31 2.78 -3.78
N PRO A 60 14.84 4.03 -3.96
CA PRO A 60 14.99 5.08 -2.96
C PRO A 60 14.29 4.73 -1.63
N PRO A 61 14.81 5.22 -0.48
CA PRO A 61 14.38 4.76 0.84
C PRO A 61 12.99 5.23 1.28
N LEU A 62 12.39 6.19 0.56
CA LEU A 62 11.12 6.82 0.96
C LEU A 62 10.01 5.78 1.16
N TYR A 63 9.90 4.82 0.25
CA TYR A 63 8.88 3.78 0.37
C TYR A 63 9.06 2.93 1.63
N TYR A 64 10.30 2.56 1.97
CA TYR A 64 10.57 1.79 3.20
C TYR A 64 10.25 2.59 4.47
N PHE A 65 10.48 3.90 4.47
CA PHE A 65 10.08 4.76 5.59
C PHE A 65 8.57 4.86 5.73
N LEU A 66 7.85 5.09 4.63
CA LEU A 66 6.39 5.13 4.63
C LEU A 66 5.80 3.79 5.08
N LEU A 67 6.34 2.68 4.58
CA LEU A 67 5.90 1.34 4.97
C LEU A 67 6.19 1.04 6.44
N THR A 68 7.33 1.50 6.97
CA THR A 68 7.66 1.39 8.39
C THR A 68 6.65 2.14 9.25
N ALA A 69 6.37 3.41 8.92
CA ALA A 69 5.39 4.23 9.63
C ALA A 69 3.96 3.69 9.48
N TRP A 70 3.60 3.13 8.32
CA TRP A 70 2.30 2.49 8.13
C TRP A 70 2.15 1.24 8.98
N ARG A 71 3.17 0.37 9.03
CA ARG A 71 3.15 -0.87 9.82
C ARG A 71 3.00 -0.61 11.32
N THR A 72 3.50 0.52 11.83
CA THR A 72 3.33 0.85 13.26
C THR A 72 1.89 1.20 13.63
N VAL A 73 1.11 1.77 12.69
CA VAL A 73 -0.28 2.17 12.95
C VAL A 73 -1.31 1.15 12.45
N ALA A 74 -1.08 0.51 11.30
CA ALA A 74 -1.99 -0.43 10.67
C ALA A 74 -1.79 -1.88 11.13
N GLY A 75 -0.66 -2.19 11.76
CA GLY A 75 -0.32 -3.53 12.24
C GLY A 75 0.67 -4.27 11.35
N LYS A 76 0.95 -5.53 11.71
CA LYS A 76 2.02 -6.37 11.11
C LYS A 76 1.50 -7.52 10.23
N SER A 77 0.19 -7.59 9.97
CA SER A 77 -0.38 -8.62 9.09
C SER A 77 -0.04 -8.33 7.62
N GLU A 78 -0.13 -9.34 6.76
CA GLU A 78 0.04 -9.15 5.31
C GLU A 78 -1.01 -8.18 4.74
N PHE A 79 -2.24 -8.23 5.26
CA PHE A 79 -3.28 -7.26 4.94
C PHE A 79 -2.82 -5.82 5.23
N ALA A 80 -2.27 -5.58 6.43
CA ALA A 80 -1.79 -4.25 6.81
C ALA A 80 -0.60 -3.82 5.94
N LEU A 81 0.34 -4.73 5.66
CA LEU A 81 1.52 -4.46 4.83
C LEU A 81 1.12 -4.03 3.41
N ARG A 82 0.21 -4.77 2.77
CA ARG A 82 -0.29 -4.44 1.43
C ARG A 82 -1.24 -3.24 1.43
N GLY A 83 -1.83 -2.93 2.58
CA GLY A 83 -2.78 -1.83 2.76
C GLY A 83 -2.26 -0.46 2.35
N LEU A 84 -0.97 -0.18 2.54
CA LEU A 84 -0.37 1.10 2.12
C LEU A 84 -0.49 1.28 0.60
N SER A 85 0.03 0.33 -0.16
CA SER A 85 -0.02 0.34 -1.63
C SER A 85 -1.45 0.22 -2.14
N ALA A 86 -2.30 -0.54 -1.45
CA ALA A 86 -3.70 -0.68 -1.82
C ALA A 86 -4.49 0.63 -1.68
N PHE A 87 -4.14 1.45 -0.68
CA PHE A 87 -4.81 2.73 -0.44
C PHE A 87 -4.36 3.83 -1.40
N PHE A 88 -3.07 3.91 -1.71
CA PHE A 88 -2.49 5.01 -2.52
C PHE A 88 -2.31 4.71 -4.02
N GLY A 89 -2.29 3.44 -4.43
CA GLY A 89 -2.25 3.05 -5.86
C GLY A 89 -3.59 3.27 -6.56
#